data_AF-A0AAE0FPH0-F1
#
_entry.id   AF-A0AAE0FPH0-F1
#
_cell.length_a   1.000
_cell.length_b   1.000
_cell.length_c   1.000
_cell.angle_alpha   90.00
_cell.angle_beta   90.00
_cell.angle_gamma   90.00
#
_symmetry.space_group_name_H-M   'P 1'
#
loop_
_entity.id
_entity.type
_entity.pdbx_description
1 polymer ?
#
loop_
_entity_poly.entity_id
_entity_poly.type
_entity_poly.pdbx_seq_one_letter_code
_entity_poly.pdbx_strand_id
1 'polypeptide(L)'
;MSTNQTWRRAIDVADAASNEHPVTFMQTSVEDAEVQAHTRSRMRARARVSTVPVVRNTGARHAAGVREAANAVHQGVINSIVSEKAEKAVVRVESLARRSVMHHSRDANGAAHLKITLQRASHVAKYRRALLCVENFKSLGLTLPFDLYEADVDCTLRYMVDTGTVGCAWATAPAKAYVLRTAETRETRCAIELDVDHTKLIAHDASVPPYDGIAPLRVLSFDIECCAKEEHFPHPDLDPVIQIASVLAEVPERHEMRRVYILGSCANIPGATVVACDTETALLRAWSVDVIAADPDLIVGYNVQNFDIDYLLKRAANLRVDDFALFGRVRRKRVESKEATFSSKAMGTRKNMRATVDGRIVLDVMQIVQTEHKLSSYTLNHVSERFLKERK
;
A
#
# COMPACT_ATOMS: atom_id res chain seq x y z
N MET A 1 5.82 8.97 -37.47
CA MET A 1 6.95 9.17 -36.53
C MET A 1 6.92 8.00 -35.57
N SER A 2 7.79 7.00 -35.74
CA SER A 2 7.83 5.85 -34.83
C SER A 2 8.45 6.30 -33.52
N THR A 3 7.65 6.44 -32.47
CA THR A 3 8.19 6.49 -31.12
C THR A 3 8.92 5.16 -30.90
N ASN A 4 10.23 5.21 -30.65
CA ASN A 4 11.01 4.06 -30.20
C ASN A 4 10.51 3.68 -28.80
N GLN A 5 9.34 3.03 -28.72
CA GLN A 5 8.78 2.58 -27.46
C GLN A 5 9.62 1.41 -26.96
N THR A 6 10.25 1.65 -25.82
CA THR A 6 11.04 0.65 -25.13
C THR A 6 10.22 0.02 -24.02
N TRP A 7 10.47 -1.27 -23.79
CA TRP A 7 9.96 -1.97 -22.60
C TRP A 7 10.31 -1.19 -21.32
N ARG A 8 11.52 -0.62 -21.26
CA ARG A 8 11.94 0.29 -20.18
C ARG A 8 11.21 1.62 -20.21
N ARG A 9 10.93 2.18 -19.03
CA ARG A 9 10.35 3.52 -18.90
C ARG A 9 11.41 4.55 -19.26
N ALA A 10 11.15 5.35 -20.29
CA ALA A 10 11.95 6.53 -20.56
C ALA A 10 11.56 7.58 -19.53
N ILE A 11 12.42 7.84 -18.56
CA ILE A 11 12.21 8.87 -17.55
C ILE A 11 13.32 9.87 -17.75
N ASP A 12 12.96 11.08 -18.18
CA ASP A 12 13.90 12.20 -18.20
C ASP A 12 14.05 12.70 -16.76
N VAL A 13 15.14 12.28 -16.12
CA VAL A 13 15.46 12.61 -14.73
C VAL A 13 16.40 13.82 -14.64
N ALA A 14 16.78 14.42 -15.77
CA ALA A 14 17.80 15.47 -15.82
C ALA A 14 17.42 16.69 -14.95
N ASP A 15 16.15 17.09 -14.97
CA ASP A 15 15.65 18.22 -14.17
C ASP A 15 15.36 17.85 -12.70
N ALA A 16 15.06 16.58 -12.43
CA ALA A 16 14.75 16.08 -11.09
C ALA A 16 16.00 15.76 -10.24
N ALA A 17 17.21 15.93 -10.80
CA ALA A 17 18.47 15.74 -10.07
C ALA A 17 18.76 16.87 -9.06
N SER A 18 17.98 17.96 -9.10
CA SER A 18 18.05 19.08 -8.16
C SER A 18 16.72 19.25 -7.43
N ASN A 19 16.74 19.77 -6.21
CA ASN A 19 15.52 20.13 -5.47
C ASN A 19 14.98 21.52 -5.85
N GLU A 20 15.39 22.07 -7.01
CA GLU A 20 15.00 23.39 -7.49
C GLU A 20 13.61 23.41 -8.15
N HIS A 21 13.09 22.24 -8.55
CA HIS A 21 11.79 22.10 -9.21
C HIS A 21 10.75 21.42 -8.31
N PRO A 22 9.46 21.79 -8.39
CA PRO A 22 8.40 21.03 -7.73
C PRO A 22 8.25 19.66 -8.40
N VAL A 23 7.91 18.64 -7.61
CA VAL A 23 7.58 17.30 -8.11
C VAL A 23 6.09 17.08 -7.94
N THR A 24 5.37 17.02 -9.06
CA THR A 24 3.92 16.76 -9.12
C THR A 24 3.68 15.34 -9.61
N PHE A 25 2.87 14.58 -8.90
CA PHE A 25 2.61 13.17 -9.20
C PHE A 25 1.20 12.75 -8.79
N MET A 26 0.66 11.74 -9.46
CA MET A 26 -0.59 11.08 -9.08
C MET A 26 -0.26 9.86 -8.21
N GLN A 27 -0.81 9.79 -6.99
CA GLN A 27 -0.51 8.67 -6.09
C GLN A 27 -1.36 7.43 -6.42
N THR A 28 -0.74 6.25 -6.47
CA THR A 28 -1.43 4.97 -6.73
C THR A 28 -1.45 4.04 -5.53
N SER A 29 -0.51 4.19 -4.60
CA SER A 29 -0.41 3.38 -3.38
C SER A 29 0.16 4.20 -2.24
N VAL A 30 -0.24 3.87 -1.02
CA VAL A 30 0.31 4.42 0.22
C VAL A 30 0.53 3.27 1.19
N GLU A 31 1.71 3.22 1.79
CA GLU A 31 2.14 2.15 2.69
C GLU A 31 2.84 2.76 3.90
N ASP A 32 2.54 2.26 5.10
CA ASP A 32 3.35 2.51 6.28
C ASP A 32 4.64 1.70 6.20
N ALA A 33 5.77 2.32 6.54
CA ALA A 33 7.08 1.70 6.50
C ALA A 33 8.00 2.25 7.57
N GLU A 34 8.84 1.39 8.15
CA GLU A 34 9.99 1.78 8.96
C GLU A 34 11.21 2.11 8.08
N VAL A 35 12.00 3.12 8.47
CA VAL A 35 13.14 3.71 7.74
C VAL A 35 14.23 3.78 8.77
N GLN A 36 15.36 3.14 8.48
CA GLN A 36 16.51 3.11 9.36
C GLN A 36 17.17 4.49 9.40
N ALA A 37 17.26 5.07 10.60
CA ALA A 37 17.95 6.33 10.83
C ALA A 37 19.48 6.13 10.66
N HIS A 38 20.00 6.39 9.46
CA HIS A 38 21.43 6.42 9.24
C HIS A 38 21.99 7.77 9.72
N THR A 39 22.70 7.73 10.85
CA THR A 39 23.59 8.76 11.44
C THR A 39 22.99 10.09 11.92
N ARG A 40 23.22 10.35 13.23
CA ARG A 40 23.15 11.61 14.01
C ARG A 40 21.96 12.55 13.74
N SER A 41 20.99 12.50 14.67
CA SER A 41 20.03 13.56 14.99
C SER A 41 19.32 14.18 13.78
N ARG A 42 18.32 13.48 13.25
CA ARG A 42 17.10 14.03 12.62
C ARG A 42 16.14 12.87 12.32
N MET A 43 15.05 12.77 13.07
CA MET A 43 13.85 12.06 12.61
C MET A 43 13.40 12.74 11.32
N ARG A 44 13.37 12.01 10.21
CA ARG A 44 12.92 12.51 8.91
C ARG A 44 11.74 11.67 8.44
N ALA A 45 10.67 12.36 8.09
CA ALA A 45 9.32 11.81 7.93
C ALA A 45 9.15 11.10 6.57
N ARG A 46 8.88 9.80 6.60
CA ARG A 46 7.64 9.27 6.02
C ARG A 46 6.64 9.31 7.17
N ALA A 47 5.53 10.06 7.07
CA ALA A 47 4.43 10.18 8.03
C ALA A 47 4.59 9.40 9.37
N ARG A 48 5.57 9.77 10.20
CA ARG A 48 5.92 9.03 11.45
C ARG A 48 5.65 9.87 12.67
N VAL A 49 4.46 10.45 12.65
CA VAL A 49 3.81 10.96 13.83
C VAL A 49 2.38 10.45 13.74
N SER A 50 2.15 9.24 14.24
CA SER A 50 0.79 8.75 14.41
C SER A 50 0.22 9.41 15.66
N THR A 51 -0.82 10.22 15.49
CA THR A 51 -1.61 10.75 16.61
C THR A 51 -2.65 9.72 17.02
N VAL A 52 -2.83 9.51 18.33
CA VAL A 52 -3.89 8.67 18.90
C VAL A 52 -4.47 9.35 20.15
N PRO A 53 -5.60 8.88 20.69
CA PRO A 53 -6.82 9.67 20.79
C PRO A 53 -6.66 10.95 21.56
N VAL A 54 -7.48 11.91 21.14
CA VAL A 54 -8.29 12.73 22.02
C VAL A 54 -8.97 11.84 23.10
N VAL A 55 -8.66 12.02 24.38
CA VAL A 55 -9.26 11.27 25.51
C VAL A 55 -10.29 12.14 26.24
N ARG A 56 -11.52 11.64 26.45
CA ARG A 56 -12.53 12.31 27.29
C ARG A 56 -12.64 11.63 28.67
N ASN A 57 -12.61 12.43 29.73
CA ASN A 57 -12.98 11.98 31.08
C ASN A 57 -14.49 12.14 31.27
N THR A 58 -15.24 11.04 31.45
CA THR A 58 -16.70 11.05 31.65
C THR A 58 -17.12 11.00 33.12
N GLY A 59 -16.19 10.98 34.07
CA GLY A 59 -16.48 10.88 35.51
C GLY A 59 -16.89 12.19 36.21
N ALA A 60 -16.74 13.36 35.58
CA ALA A 60 -17.04 14.65 36.22
C ALA A 60 -18.53 15.02 36.08
N ARG A 61 -19.42 14.27 36.73
CA ARG A 61 -20.65 14.88 37.25
C ARG A 61 -20.30 15.50 38.59
N HIS A 62 -20.37 16.83 38.66
CA HIS A 62 -20.29 17.74 39.81
C HIS A 62 -19.03 18.64 39.90
N ALA A 63 -19.33 19.92 40.11
CA ALA A 63 -18.49 21.05 40.50
C ALA A 63 -17.46 21.60 39.48
N ALA A 64 -17.68 22.87 39.11
CA ALA A 64 -16.83 23.67 38.22
C ALA A 64 -15.36 23.79 38.66
N GLY A 65 -15.03 23.51 39.92
CA GLY A 65 -13.65 23.50 40.44
C GLY A 65 -12.83 22.24 40.13
N VAL A 66 -13.45 21.13 39.71
CA VAL A 66 -12.75 19.86 39.42
C VAL A 66 -12.20 19.82 37.98
N ARG A 67 -12.75 20.65 37.10
CA ARG A 67 -12.42 20.69 35.66
C ARG A 67 -10.99 21.22 35.40
N GLU A 68 -10.48 22.09 36.27
CA GLU A 68 -9.09 22.57 36.24
C GLU A 68 -8.11 21.60 36.92
N ALA A 69 -8.51 20.97 38.02
CA ALA A 69 -7.71 19.93 38.69
C ALA A 69 -7.49 18.69 37.80
N ALA A 70 -8.49 18.31 37.00
CA ALA A 70 -8.39 17.21 36.03
C ALA A 70 -7.37 17.47 34.91
N ASN A 71 -7.16 18.73 34.50
CA ASN A 71 -6.22 19.05 33.43
C ASN A 71 -4.75 18.97 33.87
N ALA A 72 -4.42 19.42 35.10
CA ALA A 72 -3.05 19.40 35.61
C ALA A 72 -2.62 18.02 36.13
N VAL A 73 -3.54 17.29 36.78
CA VAL A 73 -3.25 15.95 37.34
C VAL A 73 -3.15 14.88 36.24
N HIS A 74 -3.86 15.02 35.11
CA HIS A 74 -3.83 14.01 34.05
C HIS A 74 -2.52 13.98 33.25
N GLN A 75 -1.84 15.11 33.03
CA GLN A 75 -0.64 15.11 32.18
C GLN A 75 0.53 14.35 32.82
N GLY A 76 0.79 14.60 34.11
CA GLY A 76 1.85 13.93 34.86
C GLY A 76 1.56 12.45 35.11
N VAL A 77 0.29 12.12 35.36
CA VAL A 77 -0.18 10.75 35.64
C VAL A 77 -0.27 9.90 34.38
N ILE A 78 -0.79 10.43 33.27
CA ILE A 78 -0.72 9.74 31.97
C ILE A 78 0.74 9.55 31.60
N ASN A 79 1.59 10.58 31.73
CA ASN A 79 3.01 10.43 31.47
C ASN A 79 3.68 9.37 32.38
N SER A 80 3.33 9.25 33.67
CA SER A 80 3.95 8.27 34.57
C SER A 80 3.48 6.82 34.31
N ILE A 81 2.17 6.58 34.20
CA ILE A 81 1.60 5.24 33.95
C ILE A 81 2.03 4.72 32.58
N VAL A 82 2.04 5.60 31.59
CA VAL A 82 2.39 5.26 30.23
C VAL A 82 3.90 5.10 30.09
N SER A 83 4.73 5.96 30.69
CA SER A 83 6.20 5.84 30.57
C SER A 83 6.79 4.66 31.33
N GLU A 84 6.16 4.20 32.42
CA GLU A 84 6.61 3.01 33.15
C GLU A 84 6.31 1.70 32.42
N LYS A 85 5.20 1.60 31.68
CA LYS A 85 4.77 0.34 31.01
C LYS A 85 4.91 0.35 29.47
N ALA A 86 5.04 1.52 28.86
CA ALA A 86 5.36 1.70 27.47
C ALA A 86 6.62 2.57 27.37
N GLU A 87 7.72 1.96 26.91
CA GLU A 87 8.95 2.66 26.45
C GLU A 87 8.63 4.07 25.95
N LYS A 88 9.42 5.08 26.34
CA LYS A 88 9.26 6.54 26.04
C LYS A 88 8.73 6.85 24.61
N ALA A 89 7.45 6.61 24.38
CA ALA A 89 6.83 6.60 23.06
C ALA A 89 5.84 7.75 22.89
N VAL A 90 5.43 8.40 23.98
CA VAL A 90 4.71 9.67 23.92
C VAL A 90 5.68 10.76 23.49
N VAL A 91 5.35 11.40 22.38
CA VAL A 91 6.06 12.58 21.86
C VAL A 91 5.46 13.85 22.44
N ARG A 92 4.12 13.93 22.50
CA ARG A 92 3.39 15.13 22.89
C ARG A 92 2.01 14.78 23.41
N VAL A 93 1.48 15.59 24.34
CA VAL A 93 0.07 15.56 24.72
C VAL A 93 -0.48 16.98 24.68
N GLU A 94 -1.68 17.14 24.13
CA GLU A 94 -2.32 18.45 23.92
C GLU A 94 -3.78 18.39 24.38
N SER A 95 -4.25 19.40 25.12
CA SER A 95 -5.67 19.54 25.43
C SER A 95 -6.36 20.31 24.32
N LEU A 96 -7.42 19.72 23.74
CA LEU A 96 -8.20 20.28 22.64
C LEU A 96 -9.67 20.38 23.04
N ALA A 97 -10.34 21.43 22.62
CA ALA A 97 -11.80 21.49 22.65
C ALA A 97 -12.36 20.73 21.45
N ARG A 98 -13.10 19.64 21.71
CA ARG A 98 -13.69 18.76 20.68
C ARG A 98 -15.08 18.28 21.09
N ARG A 99 -15.82 17.73 20.13
CA ARG A 99 -17.16 17.15 20.33
C ARG A 99 -17.20 15.74 19.78
N SER A 100 -17.96 14.89 20.46
CA SER A 100 -18.28 13.56 19.95
C SER A 100 -19.20 13.67 18.73
N VAL A 101 -19.00 12.79 17.75
CA VAL A 101 -19.94 12.61 16.63
C VAL A 101 -21.25 11.95 17.12
N MET A 102 -21.15 11.14 18.19
CA MET A 102 -22.31 10.47 18.79
C MET A 102 -23.11 11.43 19.67
N HIS A 103 -24.41 11.51 19.37
CA HIS A 103 -25.44 12.29 20.06
C HIS A 103 -25.29 13.81 19.94
N HIS A 104 -26.43 14.51 19.83
CA HIS A 104 -26.46 15.96 19.83
C HIS A 104 -26.13 16.51 21.22
N SER A 105 -25.06 17.31 21.32
CA SER A 105 -24.72 18.08 22.52
C SER A 105 -25.14 19.53 22.34
N ARG A 106 -25.80 20.10 23.36
CA ARG A 106 -26.14 21.54 23.41
C ARG A 106 -24.94 22.44 23.69
N ASP A 107 -23.82 21.86 24.13
CA ASP A 107 -22.58 22.59 24.37
C ASP A 107 -21.86 22.88 23.05
N ALA A 108 -21.94 24.14 22.60
CA ALA A 108 -21.30 24.61 21.37
C ALA A 108 -19.77 24.65 21.49
N ASN A 109 -19.23 24.83 22.70
CA ASN A 109 -17.80 25.05 22.94
C ASN A 109 -17.00 23.73 23.01
N GLY A 110 -17.70 22.59 23.13
CA GLY A 110 -17.10 21.27 23.20
C GLY A 110 -16.44 20.95 24.55
N ALA A 111 -16.14 19.66 24.75
CA ALA A 111 -15.48 19.19 25.96
C ALA A 111 -13.95 19.18 25.76
N ALA A 112 -13.23 19.26 26.88
CA ALA A 112 -11.78 19.07 26.88
C ALA A 112 -11.44 17.61 26.57
N HIS A 113 -10.47 17.45 25.69
CA HIS A 113 -10.08 16.19 25.10
C HIS A 113 -8.55 16.16 24.95
N LEU A 114 -7.89 15.11 25.42
CA LEU A 114 -6.41 15.05 25.38
C LEU A 114 -5.91 14.32 24.15
N LYS A 115 -5.30 14.99 23.16
CA LYS A 115 -4.63 14.37 22.01
C LYS A 115 -3.25 13.85 22.40
N ILE A 116 -2.99 12.55 22.22
CA ILE A 116 -1.71 11.91 22.56
C ILE A 116 -0.94 11.54 21.29
N THR A 117 0.22 12.14 21.10
CA THR A 117 1.07 11.89 19.93
C THR A 117 2.09 10.81 20.25
N LEU A 118 2.14 9.75 19.43
CA LEU A 118 3.06 8.63 19.62
C LEU A 118 4.18 8.64 18.58
N GLN A 119 5.32 8.06 18.94
CA GLN A 119 6.50 7.96 18.08
C GLN A 119 6.30 7.01 16.88
N ARG A 120 5.45 5.99 17.03
CA ARG A 120 5.18 4.96 16.00
C ARG A 120 3.71 4.56 16.02
N ALA A 121 3.16 4.25 14.85
CA ALA A 121 1.80 3.73 14.70
C ALA A 121 1.60 2.40 15.43
N SER A 122 2.62 1.53 15.44
CA SER A 122 2.56 0.26 16.18
C SER A 122 2.34 0.42 17.69
N HIS A 123 2.63 1.59 18.27
CA HIS A 123 2.38 1.87 19.67
C HIS A 123 0.91 2.15 19.99
N VAL A 124 0.08 2.52 19.00
CA VAL A 124 -1.36 2.81 19.14
C VAL A 124 -2.07 1.70 19.93
N ALA A 125 -1.91 0.45 19.47
CA ALA A 125 -2.61 -0.69 20.05
C ALA A 125 -2.18 -0.98 21.50
N LYS A 126 -0.88 -0.78 21.82
CA LYS A 126 -0.36 -0.96 23.19
C LYS A 126 -0.95 0.09 24.12
N TYR A 127 -0.99 1.34 23.67
CA TYR A 127 -1.53 2.46 24.44
C TYR A 127 -3.04 2.34 24.67
N ARG A 128 -3.78 1.99 23.62
CA ARG A 128 -5.22 1.71 23.71
C ARG A 128 -5.51 0.67 24.80
N ARG A 129 -4.80 -0.48 24.78
CA ARG A 129 -4.96 -1.52 25.81
C ARG A 129 -4.64 -1.01 27.21
N ALA A 130 -3.58 -0.21 27.35
CA ALA A 130 -3.19 0.34 28.65
C ALA A 130 -4.24 1.32 29.22
N LEU A 131 -4.81 2.20 28.37
CA LEU A 131 -5.82 3.19 28.75
C LEU A 131 -7.18 2.56 29.09
N LEU A 132 -7.54 1.43 28.47
CA LEU A 132 -8.78 0.71 28.78
C LEU A 132 -8.68 -0.18 30.02
N CYS A 133 -7.48 -0.46 30.53
CA CYS A 133 -7.28 -1.33 31.68
C CYS A 133 -7.51 -0.55 32.99
N VAL A 134 -8.64 -0.81 33.64
CA VAL A 134 -9.08 -0.13 34.88
C VAL A 134 -8.04 -0.25 36.01
N GLU A 135 -7.40 -1.41 36.16
CA GLU A 135 -6.38 -1.64 37.20
C GLU A 135 -5.22 -0.63 37.14
N ASN A 136 -4.88 -0.11 35.95
CA ASN A 136 -3.79 0.84 35.79
C ASN A 136 -4.06 2.20 36.44
N PHE A 137 -5.32 2.54 36.76
CA PHE A 137 -5.64 3.85 37.34
C PHE A 137 -6.43 3.77 38.65
N LYS A 138 -6.65 2.57 39.20
CA LYS A 138 -7.27 2.40 40.52
C LYS A 138 -6.48 3.09 41.63
N SER A 139 -5.15 3.00 41.60
CA SER A 139 -4.26 3.64 42.59
C SER A 139 -4.27 5.17 42.53
N LEU A 140 -4.84 5.74 41.47
CA LEU A 140 -4.89 7.18 41.21
C LEU A 140 -6.28 7.79 41.47
N GLY A 141 -7.23 6.98 41.96
CA GLY A 141 -8.59 7.43 42.26
C GLY A 141 -9.39 7.87 41.03
N LEU A 142 -8.95 7.52 39.81
CA LEU A 142 -9.63 7.89 38.57
C LEU A 142 -10.77 6.90 38.27
N THR A 143 -11.94 7.44 37.89
CA THR A 143 -13.07 6.64 37.41
C THR A 143 -12.87 6.30 35.93
N LEU A 144 -12.88 5.01 35.62
CA LEU A 144 -12.53 4.42 34.32
C LEU A 144 -13.70 3.61 33.77
N PRO A 145 -13.74 3.31 32.46
CA PRO A 145 -12.70 3.53 31.44
C PRO A 145 -12.73 4.92 30.77
N PHE A 146 -11.62 5.27 30.13
CA PHE A 146 -11.55 6.43 29.23
C PHE A 146 -12.29 6.16 27.92
N ASP A 147 -13.03 7.16 27.43
CA ASP A 147 -13.53 7.14 26.05
C ASP A 147 -12.37 7.43 25.09
N LEU A 148 -12.13 6.49 24.18
CA LEU A 148 -11.09 6.59 23.16
C LEU A 148 -11.73 6.90 21.79
N TYR A 149 -11.13 7.86 21.09
CA TYR A 149 -11.56 8.31 19.77
C TYR A 149 -10.42 8.12 18.76
N GLU A 150 -10.73 7.72 17.53
CA GLU A 150 -9.73 7.51 16.46
C GLU A 150 -8.62 6.48 16.78
N ALA A 151 -8.77 5.70 17.87
CA ALA A 151 -7.77 4.70 18.29
C ALA A 151 -7.68 3.48 17.37
N ASP A 152 -8.70 3.29 16.52
CA ASP A 152 -8.85 2.15 15.61
C ASP A 152 -8.80 2.59 14.14
N VAL A 153 -8.35 3.82 13.87
CA VAL A 153 -8.14 4.31 12.50
C VAL A 153 -6.78 3.83 12.01
N ASP A 154 -6.74 3.24 10.83
CA ASP A 154 -5.49 2.85 10.18
C ASP A 154 -4.58 4.07 9.99
N CYS A 155 -3.29 3.91 10.27
CA CYS A 155 -2.36 5.05 10.23
C CYS A 155 -2.20 5.66 8.84
N THR A 156 -2.31 4.86 7.78
CA THR A 156 -2.27 5.32 6.40
C THR A 156 -3.51 6.15 6.08
N LEU A 157 -4.68 5.68 6.52
CA LEU A 157 -5.93 6.43 6.38
C LEU A 157 -5.90 7.74 7.18
N ARG A 158 -5.38 7.72 8.42
CA ARG A 158 -5.23 8.92 9.25
C ARG A 158 -4.32 9.95 8.57
N TYR A 159 -3.19 9.51 8.03
CA TYR A 159 -2.29 10.35 7.23
C TYR A 159 -3.03 11.00 6.07
N MET A 160 -3.76 10.20 5.28
CA MET A 160 -4.51 10.69 4.12
C MET A 160 -5.54 11.75 4.49
N VAL A 161 -6.25 11.58 5.60
CA VAL A 161 -7.23 12.57 6.09
C VAL A 161 -6.52 13.83 6.59
N ASP A 162 -5.38 13.72 7.28
CA ASP A 162 -4.63 14.87 7.81
C ASP A 162 -4.00 15.73 6.70
N THR A 163 -3.54 15.12 5.62
CA THR A 163 -2.96 15.82 4.46
C THR A 163 -4.00 16.24 3.43
N GLY A 164 -5.26 15.80 3.56
CA GLY A 164 -6.30 16.01 2.57
C GLY A 164 -6.06 15.22 1.26
N THR A 165 -5.17 14.23 1.25
CA THR A 165 -4.93 13.39 0.07
C THR A 165 -5.98 12.28 -0.02
N VAL A 166 -6.52 12.03 -1.20
CA VAL A 166 -7.44 10.91 -1.48
C VAL A 166 -6.84 9.92 -2.47
N GLY A 167 -7.40 8.71 -2.59
CA GLY A 167 -6.90 7.70 -3.53
C GLY A 167 -6.88 8.24 -4.96
N CYS A 168 -5.81 7.94 -5.71
CA CYS A 168 -5.61 8.39 -7.10
C CYS A 168 -5.59 9.91 -7.31
N ALA A 169 -5.43 10.71 -6.24
CA ALA A 169 -5.30 12.16 -6.37
C ALA A 169 -3.88 12.59 -6.77
N TRP A 170 -3.80 13.78 -7.34
CA TRP A 170 -2.53 14.46 -7.56
C TRP A 170 -2.03 15.13 -6.28
N ALA A 171 -0.72 15.11 -6.09
CA ALA A 171 -0.04 15.83 -5.05
C ALA A 171 1.23 16.48 -5.59
N THR A 172 1.66 17.58 -4.96
CA THR A 172 2.92 18.26 -5.28
C THR A 172 3.79 18.37 -4.05
N ALA A 173 5.04 17.93 -4.19
CA ALA A 173 6.12 18.31 -3.30
C ALA A 173 6.76 19.61 -3.83
N PRO A 174 6.61 20.75 -3.14
CA PRO A 174 7.14 22.02 -3.63
C PRO A 174 8.67 22.02 -3.77
N ALA A 175 9.21 22.82 -4.68
CA ALA A 175 10.65 23.05 -4.77
C ALA A 175 11.23 23.39 -3.38
N LYS A 176 12.40 22.84 -3.07
CA LYS A 176 13.14 23.03 -1.80
C LYS A 176 12.42 22.53 -0.53
N ALA A 177 11.20 21.98 -0.65
CA ALA A 177 10.46 21.43 0.49
C ALA A 177 10.79 19.96 0.77
N TYR A 178 11.48 19.28 -0.16
CA TYR A 178 11.87 17.88 -0.08
C TYR A 178 13.39 17.69 -0.20
N VAL A 179 13.85 16.49 0.17
CA VAL A 179 15.23 16.04 0.01
C VAL A 179 15.22 14.83 -0.91
N LEU A 180 15.99 14.87 -2.00
CA LEU A 180 16.20 13.72 -2.87
C LEU A 180 17.09 12.69 -2.17
N ARG A 181 16.74 11.40 -2.30
CA ARG A 181 17.61 10.32 -1.84
C ARG A 181 18.70 10.03 -2.85
N THR A 182 19.90 9.75 -2.35
CA THR A 182 21.06 9.44 -3.18
C THR A 182 21.07 7.98 -3.58
N ALA A 183 22.03 7.59 -4.41
CA ALA A 183 22.16 6.22 -4.87
C ALA A 183 22.36 5.20 -3.74
N GLU A 184 22.96 5.65 -2.64
CA GLU A 184 23.31 4.88 -1.45
C GLU A 184 22.16 4.78 -0.44
N THR A 185 21.29 5.79 -0.39
CA THR A 185 20.19 5.88 0.60
C THR A 185 18.82 5.51 0.04
N ARG A 186 18.69 5.34 -1.27
CA ARG A 186 17.46 4.87 -1.92
C ARG A 186 17.12 3.42 -1.53
N GLU A 187 15.86 3.21 -1.19
CA GLU A 187 15.31 1.91 -0.82
C GLU A 187 14.46 1.31 -1.95
N THR A 188 14.10 2.13 -2.95
CA THR A 188 13.20 1.75 -4.04
C THR A 188 13.91 1.70 -5.40
N ARG A 189 13.18 1.21 -6.40
CA ARG A 189 13.56 1.17 -7.82
C ARG A 189 12.93 2.32 -8.61
N CYS A 190 12.20 3.23 -7.96
CA CYS A 190 11.62 4.40 -8.59
C CYS A 190 12.72 5.31 -9.14
N ALA A 191 12.43 6.02 -10.23
CA ALA A 191 13.38 6.98 -10.78
C ALA A 191 13.61 8.19 -9.85
N ILE A 192 12.55 8.62 -9.16
CA ILE A 192 12.59 9.71 -8.18
C ILE A 192 12.22 9.12 -6.82
N GLU A 193 13.10 9.30 -5.83
CA GLU A 193 12.85 8.94 -4.43
C GLU A 193 13.20 10.15 -3.56
N LEU A 194 12.20 10.66 -2.83
CA LEU A 194 12.33 11.88 -2.03
C LEU A 194 11.71 11.72 -0.65
N ASP A 195 12.21 12.50 0.31
CA ASP A 195 11.64 12.65 1.64
C ASP A 195 11.07 14.07 1.77
N VAL A 196 9.79 14.19 2.13
CA VAL A 196 9.08 15.47 2.31
C VAL A 196 8.31 15.43 3.63
N ASP A 197 8.28 16.56 4.34
CA ASP A 197 7.43 16.67 5.52
C ASP A 197 5.95 16.70 5.09
N HIS A 198 5.12 15.88 5.72
CA HIS A 198 3.69 15.80 5.41
C HIS A 198 2.96 17.15 5.44
N THR A 199 3.39 18.10 6.28
CA THR A 199 2.80 19.45 6.36
C THR A 199 3.11 20.33 5.16
N LYS A 200 4.09 19.94 4.34
CA LYS A 200 4.53 20.67 3.15
C LYS A 200 4.02 20.06 1.85
N LEU A 201 3.44 18.86 1.89
CA LEU A 201 2.85 18.23 0.73
C LEU A 201 1.55 18.96 0.38
N ILE A 202 1.36 19.31 -0.88
CA ILE A 202 0.15 19.96 -1.37
C ILE A 202 -0.72 18.87 -2.02
N ALA A 203 -1.86 18.56 -1.43
CA ALA A 203 -2.89 17.72 -2.04
C ALA A 203 -3.75 18.56 -2.99
N HIS A 204 -4.06 18.02 -4.17
CA HIS A 204 -4.91 18.70 -5.15
C HIS A 204 -6.29 18.07 -5.23
N ASP A 205 -7.29 18.91 -5.51
CA ASP A 205 -8.66 18.47 -5.76
C ASP A 205 -8.73 17.80 -7.14
N ALA A 206 -9.11 16.52 -7.16
CA ALA A 206 -9.23 15.71 -8.37
C ALA A 206 -10.39 16.14 -9.30
N SER A 207 -11.19 17.13 -8.92
CA SER A 207 -12.24 17.72 -9.76
C SER A 207 -11.80 19.00 -10.48
N VAL A 208 -10.58 19.49 -10.22
CA VAL A 208 -10.09 20.78 -10.72
C VAL A 208 -8.95 20.59 -11.72
N PRO A 209 -9.02 21.15 -12.94
CA PRO A 209 -7.91 21.11 -13.90
C PRO A 209 -6.62 21.75 -13.35
N PRO A 210 -5.43 21.19 -13.65
CA PRO A 210 -5.17 20.02 -14.50
C PRO A 210 -5.20 18.67 -13.76
N TYR A 211 -5.70 18.63 -12.53
CA TYR A 211 -5.67 17.46 -11.64
C TYR A 211 -6.87 16.53 -11.78
N ASP A 212 -7.76 16.83 -12.72
CA ASP A 212 -8.87 15.99 -13.16
C ASP A 212 -8.46 14.92 -14.19
N GLY A 213 -7.22 15.00 -14.70
CA GLY A 213 -6.62 14.00 -15.56
C GLY A 213 -6.00 12.80 -14.82
N ILE A 214 -5.66 11.75 -15.57
CA ILE A 214 -4.99 10.55 -15.07
C ILE A 214 -3.55 10.55 -15.59
N ALA A 215 -2.59 10.21 -14.73
CA ALA A 215 -1.19 10.04 -15.15
C ALA A 215 -1.05 8.91 -16.19
N PRO A 216 -0.01 8.93 -17.05
CA PRO A 216 0.25 7.85 -18.01
C PRO A 216 0.69 6.57 -17.28
N LEU A 217 -0.29 5.75 -16.91
CA LEU A 217 -0.09 4.53 -16.13
C LEU A 217 0.35 3.38 -17.04
N ARG A 218 1.33 2.60 -16.57
CA ARG A 218 1.73 1.36 -17.22
C ARG A 218 0.98 0.17 -16.64
N VAL A 219 0.33 -0.60 -17.49
CA VAL A 219 -0.46 -1.78 -17.16
C VAL A 219 0.21 -3.00 -17.77
N LEU A 220 0.64 -3.94 -16.92
CA LEU A 220 1.17 -5.24 -17.33
C LEU A 220 0.10 -6.30 -17.15
N SER A 221 -0.41 -6.87 -18.24
CA SER A 221 -1.19 -8.10 -18.22
C SER A 221 -0.26 -9.29 -18.46
N PHE A 222 -0.41 -10.37 -17.69
CA PHE A 222 0.35 -11.59 -17.94
C PHE A 222 -0.43 -12.86 -17.62
N ASP A 223 0.04 -13.97 -18.17
CA ASP A 223 -0.55 -15.32 -18.09
C ASP A 223 0.58 -16.35 -18.20
N ILE A 224 0.47 -17.47 -17.48
CA ILE A 224 1.48 -18.53 -17.46
C ILE A 224 0.95 -19.84 -18.03
N GLU A 225 1.85 -20.65 -18.60
CA GLU A 225 1.56 -22.04 -18.93
C GLU A 225 2.53 -22.97 -18.19
N CYS A 226 1.97 -24.02 -17.60
CA CYS A 226 2.69 -25.04 -16.86
C CYS A 226 2.51 -26.41 -17.53
N CYS A 227 3.53 -27.24 -17.52
CA CYS A 227 3.47 -28.57 -18.14
C CYS A 227 3.43 -29.67 -17.08
N ALA A 228 2.24 -30.20 -16.80
CA ALA A 228 2.08 -31.39 -15.98
C ALA A 228 2.44 -32.65 -16.79
N LYS A 229 3.16 -33.59 -16.18
CA LYS A 229 3.54 -34.85 -16.85
C LYS A 229 2.38 -35.84 -16.98
N GLU A 230 1.41 -35.73 -16.09
CA GLU A 230 0.22 -36.57 -16.02
C GLU A 230 -1.04 -35.69 -16.00
N GLU A 231 -2.23 -36.28 -16.20
CA GLU A 231 -3.51 -35.57 -16.22
C GLU A 231 -3.95 -35.14 -14.80
N HIS A 232 -3.25 -34.15 -14.24
CA HIS A 232 -3.63 -33.49 -13.00
C HIS A 232 -3.53 -31.98 -13.12
N PHE A 233 -4.11 -31.29 -12.14
CA PHE A 233 -3.91 -29.86 -12.00
C PHE A 233 -2.42 -29.57 -11.67
N PRO A 234 -1.77 -28.59 -12.33
CA PRO A 234 -0.37 -28.31 -12.08
C PRO A 234 -0.05 -28.03 -10.61
N HIS A 235 1.04 -28.59 -10.11
CA HIS A 235 1.56 -28.40 -8.77
C HIS A 235 2.97 -27.77 -8.81
N PRO A 236 3.23 -26.66 -8.12
CA PRO A 236 4.50 -25.91 -8.24
C PRO A 236 5.74 -26.70 -7.78
N ASP A 237 5.56 -27.78 -7.02
CA ASP A 237 6.66 -28.67 -6.61
C ASP A 237 7.14 -29.58 -7.74
N LEU A 238 6.28 -29.88 -8.71
CA LEU A 238 6.51 -30.91 -9.71
C LEU A 238 6.61 -30.32 -11.10
N ASP A 239 5.64 -29.49 -11.47
CA ASP A 239 5.40 -29.13 -12.87
C ASP A 239 6.10 -27.81 -13.22
N PRO A 240 6.92 -27.80 -14.29
CA PRO A 240 7.62 -26.59 -14.71
C PRO A 240 6.69 -25.57 -15.34
N VAL A 241 7.02 -24.30 -15.12
CA VAL A 241 6.54 -23.19 -15.93
C VAL A 241 7.29 -23.22 -17.26
N ILE A 242 6.56 -23.35 -18.36
CA ILE A 242 7.13 -23.47 -19.71
C ILE A 242 6.98 -22.19 -20.53
N GLN A 243 6.00 -21.34 -20.19
CA GLN A 243 5.77 -20.09 -20.88
C GLN A 243 5.22 -19.03 -19.92
N ILE A 244 5.63 -17.78 -20.13
CA ILE A 244 4.97 -16.61 -19.56
C ILE A 244 4.70 -15.63 -20.70
N ALA A 245 3.43 -15.29 -20.93
CA ALA A 245 3.03 -14.26 -21.89
C ALA A 245 2.81 -12.94 -21.14
N SER A 246 3.25 -11.81 -21.71
CA SER A 246 3.16 -10.50 -21.09
C SER A 246 2.81 -9.43 -22.13
N VAL A 247 1.78 -8.64 -21.82
CA VAL A 247 1.36 -7.47 -22.60
C VAL A 247 1.49 -6.24 -21.72
N LEU A 248 2.35 -5.31 -22.12
CA LEU A 248 2.55 -4.03 -21.44
C LEU A 248 1.87 -2.93 -22.25
N ALA A 249 0.97 -2.18 -21.61
CA ALA A 249 0.28 -1.06 -22.23
C ALA A 249 0.46 0.22 -21.41
N GLU A 250 0.47 1.38 -22.07
CA GLU A 250 0.38 2.68 -21.40
C GLU A 250 -1.03 3.26 -21.60
N VAL A 251 -1.67 3.68 -20.52
CA VAL A 251 -3.04 4.22 -20.51
C VAL A 251 -2.96 5.72 -20.27
N PRO A 252 -3.68 6.58 -21.04
CA PRO A 252 -4.81 6.24 -21.92
C PRO A 252 -4.47 5.96 -23.40
N GLU A 253 -3.22 6.11 -23.84
CA GLU A 253 -2.84 6.03 -25.26
C GLU A 253 -2.98 4.63 -25.88
N ARG A 254 -3.01 3.58 -25.05
CA ARG A 254 -3.24 2.15 -25.40
C ARG A 254 -2.28 1.58 -26.44
N HIS A 255 -1.03 2.01 -26.44
CA HIS A 255 0.02 1.33 -27.19
C HIS A 255 0.49 0.09 -26.43
N GLU A 256 0.49 -1.07 -27.10
CA GLU A 256 0.81 -2.37 -26.50
C GLU A 256 2.14 -2.92 -26.99
N MET A 257 2.96 -3.40 -26.05
CA MET A 257 4.14 -4.20 -26.31
C MET A 257 3.90 -5.62 -25.82
N ARG A 258 4.26 -6.62 -26.64
CA ARG A 258 4.04 -8.03 -26.32
C ARG A 258 5.37 -8.77 -26.18
N ARG A 259 5.53 -9.51 -25.09
CA ARG A 259 6.67 -10.40 -24.84
C ARG A 259 6.18 -11.78 -24.45
N VAL A 260 6.87 -12.80 -24.93
CA VAL A 260 6.65 -14.20 -24.54
C VAL A 260 7.98 -14.79 -24.11
N TYR A 261 8.06 -15.21 -22.86
CA TYR A 261 9.20 -15.95 -22.32
C TYR A 261 8.89 -17.43 -22.48
N ILE A 262 9.80 -18.20 -23.07
CA ILE A 262 9.55 -19.63 -23.34
C ILE A 262 10.75 -20.48 -22.92
N LEU A 263 10.47 -21.66 -22.35
CA LEU A 263 11.46 -22.67 -22.03
C LEU A 263 11.85 -23.42 -23.32
N GLY A 264 13.14 -23.42 -23.65
CA GLY A 264 13.64 -23.92 -24.92
C GLY A 264 13.47 -22.89 -26.03
N SER A 265 12.92 -23.29 -27.17
CA SER A 265 12.82 -22.47 -28.38
C SER A 265 11.39 -22.40 -28.92
N CYS A 266 11.03 -21.29 -29.57
CA CYS A 266 9.78 -21.13 -30.29
C CYS A 266 10.03 -20.51 -31.68
N ALA A 267 9.11 -20.76 -32.61
CA ALA A 267 9.06 -19.99 -33.84
C ALA A 267 8.77 -18.51 -33.55
N ASN A 268 9.14 -17.63 -34.48
CA ASN A 268 8.85 -16.21 -34.37
C ASN A 268 7.34 -15.97 -34.34
N ILE A 269 6.86 -15.14 -33.39
CA ILE A 269 5.45 -14.77 -33.24
C ILE A 269 5.28 -13.33 -33.77
N PRO A 270 4.58 -13.10 -34.88
CA PRO A 270 4.38 -11.76 -35.42
C PRO A 270 3.79 -10.80 -34.39
N GLY A 271 4.44 -9.65 -34.18
CA GLY A 271 3.98 -8.63 -33.24
C GLY A 271 4.30 -8.91 -31.77
N ALA A 272 5.06 -9.95 -31.45
CA ALA A 272 5.57 -10.22 -30.11
C ALA A 272 7.08 -10.47 -30.12
N THR A 273 7.77 -10.00 -29.08
CA THR A 273 9.18 -10.36 -28.84
C THR A 273 9.24 -11.68 -28.09
N VAL A 274 9.89 -12.69 -28.68
CA VAL A 274 10.09 -14.00 -28.04
C VAL A 274 11.43 -14.01 -27.31
N VAL A 275 11.42 -14.38 -26.03
CA VAL A 275 12.59 -14.54 -25.17
C VAL A 275 12.75 -16.03 -24.86
N ALA A 276 13.55 -16.71 -25.69
CA ALA A 276 13.91 -18.11 -25.49
C ALA A 276 14.87 -18.26 -24.30
N CYS A 277 14.59 -19.22 -23.42
CA CYS A 277 15.34 -19.48 -22.19
C CYS A 277 15.71 -20.96 -22.09
N ASP A 278 17.00 -21.26 -21.92
CA ASP A 278 17.47 -22.66 -21.87
C ASP A 278 17.04 -23.41 -20.61
N THR A 279 16.73 -22.68 -19.53
CA THR A 279 16.33 -23.26 -18.24
C THR A 279 15.14 -22.51 -17.65
N GLU A 280 14.36 -23.20 -16.83
CA GLU A 280 13.21 -22.59 -16.13
C GLU A 280 13.66 -21.47 -15.19
N THR A 281 14.80 -21.61 -14.52
CA THR A 281 15.39 -20.54 -13.71
C THR A 281 15.71 -19.30 -14.54
N ALA A 282 16.23 -19.46 -15.76
CA ALA A 282 16.48 -18.34 -16.66
C ALA A 282 15.17 -17.68 -17.11
N LEU A 283 14.13 -18.46 -17.39
CA LEU A 283 12.79 -17.96 -17.73
C LEU A 283 12.21 -17.10 -16.60
N LEU A 284 12.21 -17.62 -15.36
CA LEU A 284 11.71 -16.90 -14.18
C LEU A 284 12.48 -15.59 -13.96
N ARG A 285 13.81 -15.62 -14.05
CA ARG A 285 14.66 -14.43 -13.90
C ARG A 285 14.46 -13.42 -15.03
N ALA A 286 14.36 -13.87 -16.27
CA ALA A 286 14.13 -12.99 -17.41
C ALA A 286 12.83 -12.21 -17.23
N TRP A 287 11.74 -12.90 -16.85
CA TRP A 287 10.47 -12.25 -16.57
C TRP A 287 10.58 -11.25 -15.41
N SER A 288 11.15 -11.64 -14.25
CA SER A 288 11.22 -10.74 -13.09
C SER A 288 12.07 -9.49 -13.35
N VAL A 289 13.20 -9.64 -14.07
CA VAL A 289 14.05 -8.52 -14.52
C VAL A 289 13.28 -7.60 -15.46
N ASP A 290 12.50 -8.14 -16.37
CA ASP A 290 11.71 -7.35 -17.31
C ASP A 290 10.51 -6.67 -16.67
N VAL A 291 9.88 -7.26 -15.64
CA VAL A 291 8.87 -6.57 -14.82
C VAL A 291 9.49 -5.37 -14.08
N ILE A 292 10.68 -5.55 -13.50
CA ILE A 292 11.41 -4.45 -12.86
C ILE A 292 11.74 -3.35 -13.87
N ALA A 293 12.20 -3.73 -15.06
CA ALA A 293 12.58 -2.80 -16.13
C ALA A 293 11.38 -2.06 -16.72
N ALA A 294 10.24 -2.75 -16.89
CA ALA A 294 8.99 -2.18 -17.38
C ALA A 294 8.39 -1.16 -16.42
N ASP A 295 8.61 -1.37 -15.12
CA ASP A 295 8.02 -0.60 -14.03
C ASP A 295 6.50 -0.38 -14.17
N PRO A 296 5.68 -1.45 -14.26
CA PRO A 296 4.24 -1.31 -14.34
C PRO A 296 3.65 -0.73 -13.05
N ASP A 297 2.67 0.16 -13.19
CA ASP A 297 1.88 0.69 -12.10
C ASP A 297 0.79 -0.32 -11.68
N LEU A 298 0.21 -1.02 -12.66
CA LEU A 298 -0.78 -2.08 -12.46
C LEU A 298 -0.28 -3.39 -13.04
N ILE A 299 -0.45 -4.47 -12.27
CA ILE A 299 -0.33 -5.85 -12.74
C ILE A 299 -1.75 -6.42 -12.81
N VAL A 300 -2.15 -6.86 -13.99
CA VAL A 300 -3.49 -7.39 -14.26
C VAL A 300 -3.40 -8.79 -14.86
N GLY A 301 -4.53 -9.48 -14.87
CA GLY A 301 -4.65 -10.82 -15.44
C GLY A 301 -5.98 -11.45 -15.03
N TYR A 302 -6.20 -12.70 -15.43
CA TYR A 302 -7.40 -13.44 -15.08
C TYR A 302 -7.04 -14.60 -14.15
N ASN A 303 -7.45 -14.54 -12.88
CA ASN A 303 -7.06 -15.49 -11.82
C ASN A 303 -5.59 -15.39 -11.39
N VAL A 304 -4.95 -14.25 -11.69
CA VAL A 304 -3.53 -13.97 -11.45
C VAL A 304 -3.11 -14.07 -9.99
N GLN A 305 -4.00 -13.74 -9.04
CA GLN A 305 -3.67 -13.82 -7.61
C GLN A 305 -3.78 -15.24 -7.06
N ASN A 306 -4.81 -15.97 -7.46
CA ASN A 306 -5.09 -17.32 -6.94
C ASN A 306 -4.26 -18.41 -7.61
N PHE A 307 -3.71 -18.14 -8.81
CA PHE A 307 -2.90 -19.10 -9.55
C PHE A 307 -1.55 -18.50 -9.93
N ASP A 308 -1.47 -17.61 -10.92
CA ASP A 308 -0.21 -17.27 -11.58
C ASP A 308 0.89 -16.76 -10.63
N ILE A 309 0.64 -15.70 -9.85
CA ILE A 309 1.65 -15.13 -8.94
C ILE A 309 2.01 -16.14 -7.85
N ASP A 310 1.01 -16.78 -7.24
CA ASP A 310 1.24 -17.74 -6.17
C ASP A 310 2.06 -18.94 -6.65
N TYR A 311 1.74 -19.46 -7.83
CA TYR A 311 2.42 -20.56 -8.48
C TYR A 311 3.87 -20.20 -8.80
N LEU A 312 4.10 -19.05 -9.42
CA LEU A 312 5.44 -18.56 -9.75
C LEU A 312 6.31 -18.38 -8.49
N LEU A 313 5.76 -17.82 -7.41
CA LEU A 313 6.49 -17.64 -6.15
C LEU A 313 6.89 -18.98 -5.52
N LYS A 314 5.95 -19.93 -5.45
CA LYS A 314 6.21 -21.28 -4.92
C LYS A 314 7.20 -22.04 -5.78
N ARG A 315 7.04 -22.00 -7.12
CA ARG A 315 7.95 -22.64 -8.06
C ARG A 315 9.37 -22.09 -7.97
N ALA A 316 9.51 -20.77 -7.91
CA ALA A 316 10.79 -20.13 -7.74
C ALA A 316 11.47 -20.52 -6.41
N ALA A 317 10.71 -20.63 -5.32
CA ALA A 317 11.23 -21.11 -4.04
C ALA A 317 11.73 -22.56 -4.13
N ASN A 318 10.97 -23.45 -4.78
CA ASN A 318 11.36 -24.85 -4.99
C ASN A 318 12.65 -24.99 -5.82
N LEU A 319 12.82 -24.13 -6.81
CA LEU A 319 14.02 -24.07 -7.66
C LEU A 319 15.16 -23.25 -7.06
N ARG A 320 14.99 -22.70 -5.84
CA ARG A 320 15.96 -21.83 -5.15
C ARG A 320 16.37 -20.59 -5.96
N VAL A 321 15.41 -20.00 -6.67
CA VAL A 321 15.56 -18.73 -7.39
C VAL A 321 15.19 -17.59 -6.45
N ASP A 322 16.00 -17.38 -5.42
CA ASP A 322 15.71 -16.48 -4.30
C ASP A 322 15.44 -15.03 -4.74
N ASP A 323 16.07 -14.59 -5.83
CA ASP A 323 15.95 -13.25 -6.38
C ASP A 323 14.65 -13.03 -7.17
N PHE A 324 13.94 -14.10 -7.55
CA PHE A 324 12.69 -14.00 -8.30
C PHE A 324 11.66 -13.12 -7.60
N ALA A 325 11.43 -13.35 -6.30
CA ALA A 325 10.40 -12.65 -5.53
C ALA A 325 10.71 -11.16 -5.26
N LEU A 326 11.74 -10.55 -5.87
CA LEU A 326 12.16 -9.17 -5.64
C LEU A 326 11.76 -8.21 -6.79
N PHE A 327 10.59 -8.45 -7.41
CA PHE A 327 10.05 -7.65 -8.53
C PHE A 327 9.12 -6.48 -8.12
N GLY A 328 8.93 -6.25 -6.82
CA GLY A 328 8.30 -5.03 -6.30
C GLY A 328 9.15 -3.78 -6.49
N ARG A 329 8.58 -2.60 -6.19
CA ARG A 329 9.34 -1.33 -6.24
C ARG A 329 10.30 -1.17 -5.06
N VAL A 330 10.04 -1.81 -3.91
CA VAL A 330 10.93 -1.80 -2.75
C VAL A 330 12.02 -2.88 -2.94
N ARG A 331 13.30 -2.47 -3.02
CA ARG A 331 14.41 -3.34 -3.50
C ARG A 331 14.63 -4.60 -2.69
N ARG A 332 14.40 -4.54 -1.37
CA ARG A 332 14.74 -5.60 -0.40
C ARG A 332 13.50 -6.23 0.24
N LYS A 333 12.31 -5.96 -0.30
CA LYS A 333 11.07 -6.54 0.18
C LYS A 333 10.59 -7.58 -0.82
N ARG A 334 10.34 -8.80 -0.33
CA ARG A 334 9.84 -9.90 -1.15
C ARG A 334 8.36 -9.69 -1.42
N VAL A 335 7.94 -10.01 -2.63
CA VAL A 335 6.53 -10.19 -2.97
C VAL A 335 5.99 -11.38 -2.18
N GLU A 336 4.80 -11.21 -1.61
CA GLU A 336 4.15 -12.23 -0.79
C GLU A 336 2.79 -12.60 -1.39
N SER A 337 2.45 -13.88 -1.35
CA SER A 337 1.11 -14.39 -1.63
C SER A 337 0.56 -15.04 -0.36
N LYS A 338 -0.57 -14.56 0.15
CA LYS A 338 -1.17 -15.02 1.41
C LYS A 338 -2.66 -15.32 1.23
N GLU A 339 -3.15 -16.37 1.87
CA GLU A 339 -4.60 -16.63 1.92
C GLU A 339 -5.28 -15.50 2.70
N ALA A 340 -6.28 -14.88 2.07
CA ALA A 340 -7.15 -13.88 2.62
C ALA A 340 -8.59 -14.40 2.58
N THR A 341 -9.23 -14.42 3.75
CA THR A 341 -10.66 -14.76 3.84
C THR A 341 -11.48 -13.48 3.89
N PHE A 342 -12.37 -13.31 2.92
CA PHE A 342 -13.39 -12.26 2.93
C PHE A 342 -14.74 -12.89 3.28
N SER A 343 -15.47 -12.30 4.22
CA SER A 343 -16.81 -12.77 4.60
C SER A 343 -17.77 -11.61 4.74
N SER A 344 -18.89 -11.65 4.01
CA SER A 344 -19.98 -10.70 4.16
C SER A 344 -21.34 -11.36 3.88
N LYS A 345 -22.42 -10.78 4.44
CA LYS A 345 -23.78 -11.29 4.18
C LYS A 345 -24.18 -11.20 2.70
N ALA A 346 -23.69 -10.20 1.98
CA ALA A 346 -24.04 -9.97 0.58
C ALA A 346 -23.23 -10.83 -0.40
N MET A 347 -21.96 -11.14 -0.08
CA MET A 347 -21.03 -11.82 -0.99
C MET A 347 -20.60 -13.21 -0.54
N GLY A 348 -21.08 -13.66 0.63
CA GLY A 348 -20.70 -14.93 1.24
C GLY A 348 -19.28 -14.91 1.80
N THR A 349 -18.76 -16.10 2.12
CA THR A 349 -17.37 -16.30 2.53
C THR A 349 -16.56 -16.81 1.36
N ARG A 350 -15.49 -16.12 1.01
CA ARG A 350 -14.55 -16.49 -0.05
C ARG A 350 -13.13 -16.52 0.51
N LYS A 351 -12.39 -17.55 0.13
CA LYS A 351 -10.95 -17.65 0.38
C LYS A 351 -10.24 -17.38 -0.93
N ASN A 352 -9.45 -16.32 -0.97
CA ASN A 352 -8.65 -15.95 -2.13
C ASN A 352 -7.20 -15.80 -1.68
N MET A 353 -6.26 -16.00 -2.59
CA MET A 353 -4.91 -15.53 -2.40
C MET A 353 -4.86 -14.03 -2.65
N ARG A 354 -4.06 -13.34 -1.85
CA ARG A 354 -3.74 -11.92 -2.00
C ARG A 354 -2.25 -11.77 -2.25
N ALA A 355 -1.91 -11.33 -3.46
CA ALA A 355 -0.54 -11.00 -3.82
C ALA A 355 -0.23 -9.55 -3.43
N THR A 356 0.82 -9.33 -2.64
CA THR A 356 1.29 -8.00 -2.25
C THR A 356 2.61 -7.71 -2.97
N VAL A 357 2.56 -6.77 -3.91
CA VAL A 357 3.70 -6.31 -4.70
C VAL A 357 3.92 -4.82 -4.38
N ASP A 358 4.75 -4.51 -3.39
CA ASP A 358 4.86 -3.15 -2.86
C ASP A 358 5.13 -2.09 -3.94
N GLY A 359 4.35 -1.01 -3.90
CA GLY A 359 4.35 0.06 -4.89
C GLY A 359 3.68 -0.27 -6.24
N ARG A 360 3.10 -1.47 -6.43
CA ARG A 360 2.34 -1.85 -7.62
C ARG A 360 0.94 -2.33 -7.24
N ILE A 361 -0.07 -1.95 -8.00
CA ILE A 361 -1.44 -2.44 -7.78
C ILE A 361 -1.60 -3.77 -8.51
N VAL A 362 -2.01 -4.82 -7.80
CA VAL A 362 -2.44 -6.09 -8.42
C VAL A 362 -3.95 -6.07 -8.56
N LEU A 363 -4.44 -6.19 -9.79
CA LEU A 363 -5.86 -6.14 -10.12
C LEU A 363 -6.26 -7.39 -10.90
N ASP A 364 -6.90 -8.32 -10.20
CA ASP A 364 -7.36 -9.58 -10.79
C ASP A 364 -8.75 -9.42 -11.38
N VAL A 365 -8.84 -9.55 -12.71
CA VAL A 365 -10.08 -9.35 -13.47
C VAL A 365 -11.16 -10.35 -13.03
N MET A 366 -10.78 -11.58 -12.68
CA MET A 366 -11.74 -12.59 -12.23
C MET A 366 -12.45 -12.12 -10.95
N GLN A 367 -11.72 -11.52 -10.01
CA GLN A 367 -12.29 -11.01 -8.75
C GLN A 367 -13.20 -9.81 -8.97
N ILE A 368 -12.86 -8.93 -9.91
CA ILE A 368 -13.74 -7.81 -10.32
C ILE A 368 -15.04 -8.35 -10.90
N VAL A 369 -14.97 -9.26 -11.87
CA VAL A 369 -16.17 -9.81 -12.51
C VAL A 369 -17.05 -10.53 -11.50
N GLN A 370 -16.48 -11.28 -10.55
CA GLN A 370 -17.21 -11.93 -9.46
C GLN A 370 -17.85 -10.98 -8.44
N THR A 371 -17.41 -9.72 -8.42
CA THR A 371 -17.88 -8.67 -7.52
C THR A 371 -18.98 -7.83 -8.18
N GLU A 372 -18.76 -7.44 -9.44
CA GLU A 372 -19.62 -6.53 -10.20
C GLU A 372 -20.72 -7.23 -11.01
N HIS A 373 -20.57 -8.53 -11.30
CA HIS A 373 -21.49 -9.28 -12.16
C HIS A 373 -21.94 -10.59 -11.54
N LYS A 374 -23.22 -10.94 -11.76
CA LYS A 374 -23.80 -12.24 -11.40
C LYS A 374 -23.90 -13.10 -12.65
N LEU A 375 -22.93 -13.97 -12.87
CA LEU A 375 -22.85 -14.87 -14.02
C LEU A 375 -23.09 -16.33 -13.60
N SER A 376 -23.48 -17.17 -14.56
CA SER A 376 -23.61 -18.62 -14.34
C SER A 376 -22.26 -19.32 -14.27
N SER A 377 -21.24 -18.78 -14.94
CA SER A 377 -19.84 -19.23 -14.88
C SER A 377 -18.89 -18.04 -14.84
N TYR A 378 -17.75 -18.21 -14.17
CA TYR A 378 -16.66 -17.24 -14.12
C TYR A 378 -15.38 -17.79 -14.76
N THR A 379 -15.50 -18.75 -15.67
CA THR A 379 -14.36 -19.17 -16.50
C THR A 379 -14.04 -18.08 -17.52
N LEU A 380 -12.76 -17.94 -17.88
CA LEU A 380 -12.33 -16.93 -18.84
C LEU A 380 -13.09 -17.02 -20.17
N ASN A 381 -13.34 -18.24 -20.66
CA ASN A 381 -14.08 -18.46 -21.91
C ASN A 381 -15.51 -17.93 -21.81
N HIS A 382 -16.21 -18.20 -20.70
CA HIS A 382 -17.58 -17.73 -20.52
C HIS A 382 -17.65 -16.20 -20.39
N VAL A 383 -16.73 -15.61 -19.64
CA VAL A 383 -16.65 -14.15 -19.46
C VAL A 383 -16.29 -13.46 -20.78
N SER A 384 -15.34 -14.01 -21.54
CA SER A 384 -14.95 -13.50 -22.87
C SER A 384 -16.11 -13.58 -23.86
N GLU A 385 -16.84 -14.71 -23.90
CA GLU A 385 -18.02 -14.86 -24.76
C GLU A 385 -19.11 -13.85 -24.37
N ARG A 386 -19.33 -13.64 -23.08
CA ARG A 386 -20.38 -12.75 -22.56
C ARG A 386 -20.12 -11.26 -22.84
N PHE A 387 -18.88 -10.80 -22.71
CA PHE A 387 -18.53 -9.37 -22.79
C PHE A 387 -17.86 -8.97 -24.10
N LEU A 388 -17.03 -9.85 -24.68
CA LEU A 388 -16.27 -9.58 -25.91
C LEU A 388 -16.90 -10.25 -27.15
N LYS A 389 -17.84 -11.19 -26.95
CA LYS A 389 -18.42 -12.03 -28.03
C LYS A 389 -17.39 -12.91 -28.72
N GLU A 390 -16.34 -13.28 -27.99
CA GLU A 390 -15.26 -14.14 -28.47
C GLU A 390 -15.18 -15.40 -27.62
N ARG A 391 -14.99 -16.55 -28.26
CA ARG A 391 -14.65 -17.80 -27.58
C ARG A 391 -13.13 -17.97 -27.63
N LYS A 392 -12.53 -18.04 -26.45
CA LYS A 392 -11.10 -18.33 -26.28
C LYS A 392 -10.83 -19.81 -26.43
#